data_AF-U1RGM7-F1
#
_entry.id   AF-U1RGM7-F1
#
_cell.length_a   1.000
_cell.length_b   1.000
_cell.length_c   1.000
_cell.angle_alpha   90.00
_cell.angle_beta   90.00
_cell.angle_gamma   90.00
#
_symmetry.space_group_name_H-M   'P 1'
#
loop_
_entity.id
_entity.type
_entity.pdbx_description
1 polymer ?
#
loop_
_entity_poly.entity_id
_entity_poly.type
_entity_poly.pdbx_seq_one_letter_code
_entity_poly.pdbx_strand_id
1 'polypeptide(L)'
;MDVSLFLHSMAGLFAIMNPFVALPMFLALTDGAAIREQRRAALRVVLYTLVLTAVVFGSGTAVLRFFGIGITAFRIAGGIVLLVIGLSMLNGTGSSAHTGTKGEQEHLSQTPDVAFYPMAFPVIAGPGTITTLVILTGQAKGAAGYASIAAALLAVSAGLGVVLFLAGNIGHYLSQTLRSVMTRLMGMILAAIAVQMVIVGLKAAFPVLAGS
;
A
#
# COMPACT_ATOMS: atom_id res chain seq x y z
N MET A 1 -3.29 24.17 3.95
CA MET A 1 -2.66 22.84 3.76
C MET A 1 -1.19 22.98 4.13
N ASP A 2 -0.66 22.04 4.90
CA ASP A 2 0.78 21.95 5.17
C ASP A 2 1.46 21.21 4.01
N VAL A 3 2.30 21.92 3.25
CA VAL A 3 2.98 21.39 2.05
C VAL A 3 4.02 20.34 2.42
N SER A 4 4.70 20.51 3.56
CA SER A 4 5.71 19.54 4.02
C SER A 4 5.06 18.21 4.36
N LEU A 5 3.95 18.25 5.11
CA LEU A 5 3.19 17.05 5.45
C LEU A 5 2.59 16.38 4.22
N PHE A 6 2.10 17.16 3.25
CA PHE A 6 1.60 16.65 1.98
C PHE A 6 2.68 15.88 1.22
N LEU A 7 3.86 16.47 1.02
CA LEU A 7 4.95 15.83 0.27
C LEU A 7 5.46 14.56 0.97
N HIS A 8 5.62 14.58 2.29
CA HIS A 8 6.01 13.41 3.06
C HIS A 8 4.97 12.29 2.98
N SER A 9 3.69 12.62 3.14
CA SER A 9 2.58 11.66 3.05
C SER A 9 2.48 11.07 1.65
N MET A 10 2.63 11.91 0.62
CA MET A 10 2.59 11.51 -0.78
C MET A 10 3.72 10.54 -1.10
N ALA A 11 4.96 10.86 -0.72
CA ALA A 11 6.11 9.99 -0.96
C ALA A 11 5.97 8.63 -0.23
N GLY A 12 5.55 8.65 1.04
CA GLY A 12 5.35 7.43 1.82
C GLY A 12 4.23 6.54 1.27
N LEU A 13 3.05 7.13 0.99
CA LEU A 13 1.93 6.40 0.41
C LEU A 13 2.24 5.89 -1.00
N PHE A 14 2.93 6.67 -1.83
CA PHE A 14 3.33 6.25 -3.18
C PHE A 14 4.27 5.05 -3.14
N ALA A 15 5.29 5.09 -2.27
CA ALA A 15 6.24 3.99 -2.14
C ALA A 15 5.57 2.69 -1.66
N ILE A 16 4.56 2.80 -0.80
CA ILE A 16 3.89 1.65 -0.20
C ILE A 16 2.76 1.09 -1.09
N MET A 17 1.90 1.96 -1.64
CA MET A 17 0.83 1.54 -2.55
C MET A 17 1.38 1.05 -3.90
N ASN A 18 2.60 1.46 -4.23
CA ASN A 18 3.44 0.97 -5.32
C ASN A 18 2.69 0.67 -6.64
N PRO A 19 2.22 1.72 -7.34
CA PRO A 19 1.47 1.57 -8.59
C PRO A 19 2.17 0.71 -9.65
N PHE A 20 3.51 0.79 -9.71
CA PHE A 20 4.31 0.06 -10.69
C PHE A 20 4.42 -1.44 -10.39
N VAL A 21 4.33 -1.85 -9.12
CA VAL A 21 4.30 -3.27 -8.75
C VAL A 21 2.90 -3.85 -8.88
N ALA A 22 1.86 -3.05 -8.62
CA ALA A 22 0.49 -3.44 -8.88
C ALA A 22 0.23 -3.70 -10.38
N LEU A 23 0.95 -3.01 -11.27
CA LEU A 23 0.79 -3.09 -12.72
C LEU A 23 0.99 -4.51 -13.30
N PRO A 24 2.11 -5.23 -13.06
CA PRO A 24 2.28 -6.61 -13.48
C PRO A 24 1.15 -7.56 -13.06
N MET A 25 0.70 -7.43 -11.81
CA MET A 25 -0.37 -8.27 -11.27
C MET A 25 -1.70 -7.93 -11.93
N PHE A 26 -1.99 -6.65 -12.10
CA PHE A 26 -3.17 -6.18 -12.80
C PHE A 26 -3.24 -6.70 -14.24
N LEU A 27 -2.11 -6.64 -14.96
CA LEU A 27 -2.00 -7.16 -16.32
C LEU A 27 -2.22 -8.68 -16.37
N ALA A 28 -1.67 -9.42 -15.42
CA ALA A 28 -1.87 -10.87 -15.35
C ALA A 28 -3.33 -11.25 -15.03
N LEU A 29 -4.00 -10.50 -14.14
CA LEU A 29 -5.40 -10.74 -13.75
C LEU A 29 -6.41 -10.28 -14.81
N THR A 30 -5.98 -9.43 -15.73
CA THR A 30 -6.83 -8.90 -16.80
C THR A 30 -6.37 -9.36 -18.18
N ASP A 31 -5.53 -10.40 -18.22
CA ASP A 31 -5.06 -11.01 -19.45
C ASP A 31 -6.23 -11.57 -20.26
N GLY A 32 -6.18 -11.40 -21.58
CA GLY A 32 -7.27 -11.76 -22.50
C GLY A 32 -8.52 -10.87 -22.45
N ALA A 33 -8.64 -9.93 -21.50
CA ALA A 33 -9.77 -8.99 -21.46
C ALA A 33 -9.62 -7.86 -22.49
N ALA A 34 -10.74 -7.34 -23.00
CA ALA A 34 -10.71 -6.19 -23.90
C ALA A 34 -10.18 -4.94 -23.17
N ILE A 35 -9.45 -4.05 -23.86
CA ILE A 35 -8.90 -2.80 -23.26
C ILE A 35 -9.97 -1.98 -22.50
N ARG A 36 -11.22 -1.98 -23.00
CA ARG A 36 -12.34 -1.31 -22.34
C ARG A 36 -12.69 -1.93 -20.98
N GLU A 37 -12.62 -3.25 -20.87
CA GLU A 37 -12.87 -3.99 -19.63
C GLU A 37 -11.72 -3.83 -18.65
N GLN A 38 -10.47 -3.87 -19.13
CA GLN A 38 -9.29 -3.55 -18.33
C GLN A 38 -9.40 -2.15 -17.71
N ARG A 39 -9.75 -1.13 -18.51
CA ARG A 39 -9.94 0.24 -17.99
C ARG A 39 -11.07 0.33 -16.96
N ARG A 40 -12.16 -0.43 -17.12
CA ARG A 40 -13.23 -0.51 -16.11
C ARG A 40 -12.74 -1.17 -14.83
N ALA A 41 -11.96 -2.24 -14.93
CA ALA A 41 -11.36 -2.89 -13.76
C ALA A 41 -10.41 -1.93 -13.03
N ALA A 42 -9.57 -1.19 -13.75
CA ALA A 42 -8.67 -0.18 -13.17
C ALA A 42 -9.44 0.88 -12.35
N LEU A 43 -10.56 1.39 -12.87
CA LEU A 43 -11.41 2.33 -12.16
C LEU A 43 -12.03 1.72 -10.89
N ARG A 44 -12.47 0.45 -10.96
CA ARG A 44 -12.97 -0.25 -9.78
C ARG A 44 -11.89 -0.46 -8.72
N VAL A 45 -10.66 -0.79 -9.12
CA VAL A 45 -9.52 -0.93 -8.21
C VAL A 45 -9.33 0.36 -7.42
N VAL A 46 -9.25 1.50 -8.12
CA VAL A 46 -9.10 2.82 -7.49
C VAL A 46 -10.26 3.13 -6.55
N LEU A 47 -11.50 2.86 -6.99
CA LEU A 47 -12.68 3.09 -6.16
C LEU A 47 -12.64 2.27 -4.86
N TYR A 48 -12.38 0.97 -4.96
CA TYR A 48 -12.28 0.10 -3.78
C TYR A 48 -11.13 0.50 -2.87
N THR A 49 -9.96 0.85 -3.43
CA THR A 49 -8.84 1.38 -2.65
C THR A 49 -9.22 2.65 -1.91
N LEU A 50 -9.91 3.61 -2.57
CA LEU A 50 -10.36 4.84 -1.94
C LEU A 50 -11.36 4.57 -0.81
N VAL A 51 -12.31 3.66 -1.01
CA VAL A 51 -13.29 3.29 0.03
C VAL A 51 -12.58 2.66 1.24
N LEU A 52 -11.72 1.66 1.02
CA LEU A 52 -10.98 0.99 2.09
C LEU A 52 -10.08 1.96 2.86
N THR A 53 -9.32 2.79 2.14
CA THR A 53 -8.43 3.77 2.78
C THR A 53 -9.21 4.88 3.47
N ALA A 54 -10.37 5.31 2.96
CA ALA A 54 -11.23 6.27 3.65
C ALA A 54 -11.76 5.73 4.98
N VAL A 55 -12.20 4.46 5.01
CA VAL A 55 -12.62 3.80 6.25
C VAL A 55 -11.47 3.78 7.26
N VAL A 56 -10.27 3.39 6.85
CA VAL A 56 -9.09 3.34 7.72
C VAL A 56 -8.66 4.74 8.17
N PHE A 57 -8.72 5.73 7.28
CA PHE A 57 -8.41 7.12 7.59
C PHE A 57 -9.30 7.67 8.71
N GLY A 58 -10.61 7.39 8.66
CA GLY A 58 -11.55 7.86 9.67
C GLY A 58 -11.55 7.04 10.97
N SER A 59 -11.35 5.72 10.88
CA SER A 59 -11.54 4.81 12.02
C SER A 59 -10.25 4.32 12.68
N GLY A 60 -9.12 4.33 11.98
CA GLY A 60 -7.95 3.56 12.38
C GLY A 60 -7.35 3.98 13.73
N THR A 61 -7.28 5.29 14.01
CA THR A 61 -6.81 5.77 15.33
C THR A 61 -7.79 5.44 16.46
N ALA A 62 -9.10 5.42 16.17
CA ALA A 62 -10.13 5.02 17.13
C ALA A 62 -10.06 3.52 17.44
N VAL A 63 -9.83 2.69 16.42
CA VAL A 63 -9.60 1.25 16.59
C VAL A 63 -8.37 1.00 17.47
N LEU A 64 -7.26 1.69 17.23
CA LEU A 64 -6.07 1.57 18.09
C LEU A 64 -6.37 1.93 19.54
N ARG A 65 -7.11 3.03 19.77
CA ARG A 65 -7.50 3.46 21.13
C ARG A 65 -8.41 2.45 21.81
N PHE A 66 -9.35 1.85 21.08
CA PHE A 66 -10.23 0.80 21.60
C PHE A 66 -9.44 -0.39 22.13
N PHE A 67 -8.37 -0.80 21.45
CA PHE A 67 -7.48 -1.87 21.90
C PHE A 67 -6.38 -1.42 22.87
N GLY A 68 -6.30 -0.13 23.22
CA GLY A 68 -5.23 0.41 24.07
C GLY A 68 -3.85 0.41 23.40
N ILE A 69 -3.79 0.37 22.06
CA ILE A 69 -2.54 0.31 21.29
C ILE A 69 -2.05 1.72 20.98
N GLY A 70 -0.81 2.04 21.35
CA GLY A 70 -0.17 3.30 20.99
C GLY A 70 0.29 3.35 19.53
N ILE A 71 0.29 4.54 18.93
CA ILE A 71 0.80 4.77 17.55
C ILE A 71 2.25 4.27 17.41
N THR A 72 3.06 4.41 18.45
CA THR A 72 4.45 3.93 18.48
C THR A 72 4.54 2.41 18.35
N ALA A 73 3.75 1.66 19.13
CA ALA A 73 3.73 0.21 19.06
C ALA A 73 3.21 -0.28 17.70
N PHE A 74 2.15 0.36 17.21
CA PHE A 74 1.58 0.05 15.90
C PHE A 74 2.56 0.32 14.74
N ARG A 75 3.36 1.39 14.84
CA ARG A 75 4.43 1.69 13.88
C ARG A 75 5.50 0.61 13.84
N ILE A 76 5.94 0.12 15.01
CA ILE A 76 6.93 -0.97 15.06
C ILE A 76 6.33 -2.24 14.45
N ALA A 77 5.11 -2.61 14.85
CA ALA A 77 4.43 -3.81 14.36
C ALA A 77 4.24 -3.78 12.84
N GLY A 78 3.71 -2.70 12.29
CA GLY A 78 3.53 -2.59 10.84
C GLY A 78 4.85 -2.44 10.08
N GLY A 79 5.89 -1.87 10.70
CA GLY A 79 7.26 -1.94 10.20
C GLY A 79 7.76 -3.38 10.06
N ILE A 80 7.54 -4.23 11.07
CA ILE A 80 7.89 -5.66 11.00
C ILE A 80 7.12 -6.38 9.88
N VAL A 81 5.82 -6.12 9.75
CA VAL A 81 5.00 -6.70 8.66
C VAL A 81 5.53 -6.29 7.29
N LEU A 82 5.85 -5.00 7.11
CA LEU A 82 6.44 -4.50 5.87
C LEU A 82 7.81 -5.09 5.58
N LEU A 83 8.63 -5.32 6.62
CA LEU A 83 9.94 -5.97 6.46
C LEU A 83 9.78 -7.39 5.92
N VAL A 84 8.85 -8.17 6.49
CA VAL A 84 8.55 -9.53 6.01
C VAL A 84 8.07 -9.51 4.56
N ILE A 85 7.20 -8.55 4.19
CA ILE A 85 6.76 -8.38 2.80
C ILE A 85 7.95 -8.04 1.89
N GLY A 86 8.78 -7.06 2.26
CA GLY A 86 9.95 -6.65 1.48
C GLY A 86 10.95 -7.80 1.26
N LEU A 87 11.26 -8.56 2.32
CA LEU A 87 12.13 -9.74 2.24
C LEU A 87 11.55 -10.83 1.34
N SER A 88 10.24 -11.08 1.41
CA SER A 88 9.57 -12.04 0.53
C SER A 88 9.64 -11.66 -0.95
N MET A 89 9.60 -10.35 -1.25
CA MET A 89 9.75 -9.83 -2.61
C MET A 89 11.20 -9.95 -3.11
N LEU A 90 12.19 -9.71 -2.24
CA LEU A 90 13.62 -9.95 -2.53
C LEU A 90 13.88 -11.41 -2.88
N ASN A 91 13.27 -12.32 -2.12
CA ASN A 91 13.44 -13.77 -2.27
C ASN A 91 12.61 -14.35 -3.44
N GLY A 92 11.73 -13.56 -4.05
CA GLY A 92 10.89 -13.99 -5.18
C GLY A 92 9.78 -14.97 -4.81
N THR A 93 9.49 -15.17 -3.52
CA THR A 93 8.48 -16.12 -3.03
C THR A 93 7.09 -15.50 -2.92
N GLY A 94 6.99 -14.17 -2.92
CA GLY A 94 5.76 -13.43 -2.57
C GLY A 94 5.40 -13.55 -1.09
N SER A 95 4.48 -12.70 -0.61
CA SER A 95 3.95 -12.75 0.77
C SER A 95 2.43 -12.83 0.74
N SER A 96 1.86 -13.79 1.46
CA SER A 96 0.40 -13.93 1.60
C SER A 96 -0.27 -12.71 2.24
N ALA A 97 0.45 -11.93 3.04
CA ALA A 97 -0.06 -10.67 3.57
C ALA A 97 -0.21 -9.58 2.49
N HIS A 98 0.43 -9.76 1.34
CA HIS A 98 0.41 -8.82 0.21
C HIS A 98 -0.29 -9.41 -1.04
N THR A 99 -0.38 -10.73 -1.17
CA THR A 99 -0.99 -11.42 -2.31
C THR A 99 -2.17 -12.33 -1.93
N GLY A 100 -2.54 -12.39 -0.64
CA GLY A 100 -3.53 -13.33 -0.11
C GLY A 100 -2.99 -14.76 0.06
N THR A 101 -3.64 -15.57 0.90
CA THR A 101 -3.26 -16.98 1.15
C THR A 101 -3.71 -17.92 0.02
N LYS A 102 -3.09 -19.10 -0.10
CA LYS A 102 -3.47 -20.10 -1.13
C LYS A 102 -4.93 -20.57 -0.99
N GLY A 103 -5.41 -20.76 0.25
CA GLY A 103 -6.80 -21.16 0.51
C GLY A 103 -7.83 -20.08 0.18
N GLU A 104 -7.47 -18.79 0.32
CA GLU A 104 -8.30 -17.66 -0.14
C GLU A 104 -8.30 -17.54 -1.66
N GLN A 105 -7.20 -17.90 -2.34
CA GLN A 105 -7.14 -17.92 -3.81
C GLN A 105 -8.00 -19.05 -4.42
N GLU A 106 -8.10 -20.22 -3.76
CA GLU A 106 -8.87 -21.37 -4.23
C GLU A 106 -10.40 -21.24 -4.03
N HIS A 107 -10.84 -20.63 -2.92
CA HIS A 107 -12.28 -20.48 -2.60
C HIS A 107 -13.05 -19.50 -3.49
N LEU A 108 -12.34 -18.66 -4.24
CA LEU A 108 -12.95 -17.54 -4.97
C LEU A 108 -13.29 -17.86 -6.43
N SER A 109 -13.14 -19.11 -6.86
CA SER A 109 -13.37 -19.62 -8.23
C SER A 109 -14.78 -19.38 -8.84
N GLN A 110 -15.70 -18.68 -8.16
CA GLN A 110 -17.10 -18.52 -8.54
C GLN A 110 -17.54 -17.06 -8.85
N THR A 111 -16.60 -16.20 -9.26
CA THR A 111 -16.75 -14.78 -9.69
C THR A 111 -16.26 -13.76 -8.64
N PRO A 112 -14.95 -13.68 -8.35
CA PRO A 112 -14.41 -12.60 -7.55
C PRO A 112 -14.22 -11.37 -8.45
N ASP A 113 -14.68 -10.20 -8.02
CA ASP A 113 -14.29 -8.96 -8.68
C ASP A 113 -12.78 -8.79 -8.47
N VAL A 114 -11.99 -9.12 -9.52
CA VAL A 114 -10.52 -9.04 -9.53
C VAL A 114 -10.01 -7.64 -9.16
N ALA A 115 -10.86 -6.63 -9.31
CA ALA A 115 -10.54 -5.27 -8.89
C ALA A 115 -10.59 -5.11 -7.36
N PHE A 116 -11.47 -5.84 -6.67
CA PHE A 116 -11.51 -5.85 -5.21
C PHE A 116 -10.39 -6.74 -4.66
N TYR A 117 -10.36 -8.01 -5.02
CA TYR A 117 -9.37 -8.98 -4.54
C TYR A 117 -8.65 -9.67 -5.70
N PRO A 118 -7.30 -9.79 -5.66
CA PRO A 118 -6.38 -9.31 -4.62
C PRO A 118 -5.97 -7.83 -4.80
N MET A 119 -6.42 -7.15 -5.87
CA MET A 119 -5.89 -5.86 -6.29
C MET A 119 -6.10 -4.74 -5.26
N ALA A 120 -7.34 -4.32 -5.00
CA ALA A 120 -7.59 -3.27 -4.02
C ALA A 120 -7.23 -3.74 -2.61
N PHE A 121 -7.56 -4.99 -2.26
CA PHE A 121 -7.18 -5.65 -1.03
C PHE A 121 -6.65 -7.07 -1.32
N PRO A 122 -5.49 -7.48 -0.80
CA PRO A 122 -4.58 -6.78 0.10
C PRO A 122 -3.40 -6.08 -0.60
N VAL A 123 -3.34 -6.04 -1.94
CA VAL A 123 -2.14 -5.53 -2.64
C VAL A 123 -1.97 -4.03 -2.42
N ILE A 124 -2.98 -3.24 -2.75
CA ILE A 124 -2.90 -1.77 -2.66
C ILE A 124 -3.26 -1.27 -1.26
N ALA A 125 -4.44 -1.61 -0.74
CA ALA A 125 -4.89 -1.27 0.61
C ALA A 125 -4.47 -2.34 1.63
N GLY A 126 -3.21 -2.78 1.52
CA GLY A 126 -2.64 -3.81 2.37
C GLY A 126 -2.20 -3.30 3.75
N PRO A 127 -1.61 -4.18 4.57
CA PRO A 127 -1.14 -3.85 5.91
C PRO A 127 -0.15 -2.67 5.92
N GLY A 128 0.66 -2.52 4.87
CA GLY A 128 1.56 -1.36 4.72
C GLY A 128 0.82 -0.03 4.61
N THR A 129 -0.15 0.04 3.68
CA THR A 129 -0.95 1.24 3.43
C THR A 129 -1.81 1.57 4.65
N ILE A 130 -2.44 0.55 5.25
CA ILE A 130 -3.22 0.69 6.48
C ILE A 130 -2.32 1.25 7.59
N THR A 131 -1.15 0.66 7.81
CA THR A 131 -0.25 1.09 8.88
C THR A 131 0.14 2.55 8.72
N THR A 132 0.62 2.91 7.53
CA THR A 132 1.09 4.27 7.23
C THR A 132 -0.02 5.28 7.36
N LEU A 133 -1.22 4.96 6.90
CA LEU A 133 -2.36 5.87 6.98
C LEU A 133 -2.77 6.16 8.43
N VAL A 134 -2.79 5.13 9.29
CA VAL A 134 -3.10 5.30 10.73
C VAL A 134 -2.01 6.09 11.45
N ILE A 135 -0.74 5.89 11.09
CA ILE A 135 0.37 6.66 11.65
C ILE A 135 0.26 8.14 11.25
N LEU A 136 0.05 8.42 9.96
CA LEU A 136 -0.05 9.79 9.44
C LEU A 136 -1.25 10.51 10.07
N THR A 137 -2.41 9.88 10.09
CA THR A 137 -3.62 10.45 10.70
C THR A 137 -3.47 10.63 12.21
N GLY A 138 -2.81 9.71 12.91
CA GLY A 138 -2.51 9.83 14.33
C GLY A 138 -1.54 10.95 14.69
N GLN A 139 -0.74 11.43 13.73
CA GLN A 139 0.19 12.56 13.90
C GLN A 139 -0.35 13.88 13.34
N ALA A 140 -1.48 13.85 12.64
CA ALA A 140 -2.10 15.03 12.04
C ALA A 140 -2.57 16.02 13.12
N LYS A 141 -2.17 17.29 12.97
CA LYS A 141 -2.60 18.38 13.86
C LYS A 141 -3.62 19.26 13.14
N GLY A 142 -4.84 19.31 13.69
CA GLY A 142 -5.93 20.15 13.20
C GLY A 142 -6.41 19.78 11.79
N ALA A 143 -7.43 20.49 11.31
CA ALA A 143 -8.07 20.23 10.02
C ALA A 143 -7.10 20.32 8.82
N ALA A 144 -6.11 21.22 8.90
CA ALA A 144 -5.10 21.38 7.85
C ALA A 144 -4.21 20.14 7.66
N GLY A 145 -3.88 19.43 8.75
CA GLY A 145 -3.09 18.21 8.69
C GLY A 145 -3.85 17.05 8.03
N TYR A 146 -5.10 16.84 8.44
CA TYR A 146 -5.98 15.85 7.83
C TYR A 146 -6.20 16.14 6.34
N ALA A 147 -6.43 17.42 5.97
CA ALA A 147 -6.59 17.82 4.58
C ALA A 147 -5.33 17.53 3.74
N SER A 148 -4.13 17.77 4.26
CA SER A 148 -2.88 17.44 3.57
C SER A 148 -2.74 15.93 3.31
N ILE A 149 -3.05 15.08 4.29
CA ILE A 149 -2.96 13.62 4.13
C ILE A 149 -4.02 13.11 3.16
N ALA A 150 -5.26 13.61 3.26
CA ALA A 150 -6.34 13.25 2.34
C ALA A 150 -5.99 13.65 0.90
N ALA A 151 -5.43 14.85 0.68
CA ALA A 151 -4.96 15.29 -0.62
C ALA A 151 -3.83 14.40 -1.16
N ALA A 152 -2.87 14.00 -0.31
CA ALA A 152 -1.81 13.08 -0.69
C ALA A 152 -2.34 11.70 -1.10
N LEU A 153 -3.29 11.14 -0.31
CA LEU A 153 -3.94 9.87 -0.63
C LEU A 153 -4.71 9.93 -1.96
N LEU A 154 -5.45 11.01 -2.22
CA LEU A 154 -6.15 11.21 -3.48
C LEU A 154 -5.17 11.33 -4.65
N ALA A 155 -4.08 12.07 -4.49
CA ALA A 155 -3.05 12.23 -5.52
C ALA A 155 -2.39 10.88 -5.87
N VAL A 156 -2.02 10.08 -4.85
CA VAL A 156 -1.44 8.74 -5.07
C VAL A 156 -2.45 7.79 -5.70
N SER A 157 -3.71 7.81 -5.26
CA SER A 157 -4.77 6.96 -5.83
C SER A 157 -5.11 7.35 -7.28
N ALA A 158 -5.05 8.65 -7.60
CA ALA A 158 -5.18 9.13 -8.98
C ALA A 158 -4.00 8.68 -9.84
N GLY A 159 -2.77 8.79 -9.34
CA GLY A 159 -1.57 8.28 -10.00
C GLY A 159 -1.63 6.78 -10.26
N LEU A 160 -2.08 6.00 -9.27
CA LEU A 160 -2.38 4.57 -9.42
C LEU A 160 -3.40 4.33 -10.53
N GLY A 161 -4.51 5.06 -10.53
CA GLY A 161 -5.53 4.98 -11.56
C GLY A 161 -4.99 5.24 -12.96
N VAL A 162 -4.16 6.28 -13.11
CA VAL A 162 -3.49 6.59 -14.38
C VAL A 162 -2.61 5.42 -14.83
N VAL A 163 -1.76 4.89 -13.94
CA VAL A 163 -0.88 3.75 -14.23
C VAL A 163 -1.67 2.52 -14.67
N LEU A 164 -2.73 2.15 -13.94
CA LEU A 164 -3.55 0.98 -14.26
C LEU A 164 -4.43 1.19 -15.51
N PHE A 165 -4.90 2.41 -15.75
CA PHE A 165 -5.68 2.74 -16.95
C PHE A 165 -4.82 2.69 -18.22
N LEU A 166 -3.56 3.09 -18.13
CA LEU A 166 -2.56 2.99 -19.19
C LEU A 166 -1.98 1.57 -19.33
N ALA A 167 -2.24 0.67 -18.37
CA ALA A 167 -1.74 -0.69 -18.38
C ALA A 167 -2.04 -1.43 -19.68
N GLY A 168 -3.29 -1.36 -20.15
CA GLY A 168 -3.71 -2.01 -21.39
C GLY A 168 -2.98 -1.52 -22.65
N ASN A 169 -2.36 -0.34 -22.60
CA ASN A 169 -1.53 0.18 -23.69
C ASN A 169 -0.06 -0.23 -23.55
N ILE A 170 0.42 -0.47 -22.32
CA ILE A 170 1.83 -0.74 -21.98
C ILE A 170 2.10 -2.26 -21.90
N GLY A 171 1.07 -3.07 -21.69
CA GLY A 171 1.18 -4.49 -21.31
C GLY A 171 1.99 -5.37 -22.27
N HIS A 172 2.11 -4.99 -23.54
CA HIS A 172 2.88 -5.73 -24.53
C HIS A 172 4.41 -5.60 -24.37
N TYR A 173 4.92 -4.66 -23.57
CA TYR A 173 6.36 -4.38 -23.45
C TYR A 173 7.00 -4.87 -22.13
N LEU A 174 6.22 -5.39 -21.18
CA LEU A 174 6.75 -5.80 -19.89
C LEU A 174 7.25 -7.25 -19.96
N SER A 175 8.56 -7.44 -20.11
CA SER A 175 9.19 -8.77 -20.06
C SER A 175 9.15 -9.36 -18.65
N GLN A 176 9.17 -10.70 -18.54
CA GLN A 176 9.21 -11.39 -17.25
C GLN A 176 10.45 -11.00 -16.42
N THR A 177 11.57 -10.72 -17.09
CA THR A 177 12.80 -10.22 -16.47
C THR A 177 12.59 -8.84 -15.85
N LEU A 178 11.95 -7.91 -16.56
CA LEU A 178 11.71 -6.55 -16.04
C LEU A 178 10.76 -6.58 -14.85
N ARG A 179 9.74 -7.47 -14.86
CA ARG A 179 8.89 -7.72 -13.69
C ARG A 179 9.70 -8.13 -12.46
N SER A 180 10.57 -9.15 -12.61
CA SER A 180 11.39 -9.67 -11.51
C SER A 180 12.33 -8.62 -10.92
N VAL A 181 12.99 -7.82 -11.79
CA VAL A 181 13.88 -6.74 -11.35
C VAL A 181 13.11 -5.66 -10.59
N MET A 182 11.96 -5.22 -11.12
CA MET A 182 11.11 -4.22 -10.45
C MET A 182 10.64 -4.70 -9.07
N THR A 183 10.19 -5.95 -8.96
CA THR A 183 9.76 -6.53 -7.68
C THR A 183 10.90 -6.54 -6.66
N ARG A 184 12.13 -6.90 -7.05
CA ARG A 184 13.28 -6.91 -6.15
C ARG A 184 13.71 -5.51 -5.70
N LEU A 185 13.78 -4.54 -6.63
CA LEU A 185 14.10 -3.15 -6.30
C LEU A 185 13.10 -2.57 -5.30
N MET A 186 11.81 -2.83 -5.52
CA MET A 186 10.76 -2.34 -4.63
C MET A 186 10.75 -3.05 -3.28
N GLY A 187 11.05 -4.36 -3.25
CA GLY A 187 11.28 -5.07 -2.01
C GLY A 187 12.39 -4.44 -1.16
N MET A 188 13.45 -3.94 -1.80
CA MET A 188 14.54 -3.23 -1.10
C MET A 188 14.06 -1.90 -0.52
N ILE A 189 13.28 -1.13 -1.28
CA ILE A 189 12.68 0.14 -0.79
C ILE A 189 11.72 -0.14 0.37
N LEU A 190 10.87 -1.16 0.26
CA LEU A 190 9.91 -1.52 1.31
C LEU A 190 10.61 -1.98 2.59
N ALA A 191 11.69 -2.77 2.46
CA ALA A 191 12.53 -3.15 3.58
C ALA A 191 13.21 -1.94 4.24
N ALA A 192 13.70 -0.98 3.44
CA ALA A 192 14.28 0.27 3.97
C ALA A 192 13.24 1.11 4.73
N ILE A 193 12.03 1.27 4.18
CA ILE A 193 10.91 1.97 4.84
C ILE A 193 10.53 1.26 6.14
N ALA A 194 10.45 -0.07 6.11
CA ALA A 194 10.16 -0.90 7.27
C ALA A 194 11.18 -0.70 8.39
N VAL A 195 12.48 -0.75 8.07
CA VAL A 195 13.56 -0.48 9.02
C VAL A 195 13.45 0.94 9.58
N GLN A 196 13.17 1.94 8.73
CA GLN A 196 12.97 3.32 9.17
C GLN A 196 11.79 3.45 10.14
N MET A 197 10.68 2.75 9.90
CA MET A 197 9.53 2.72 10.80
C MET A 197 9.89 2.13 12.16
N VAL A 198 10.63 1.02 12.17
CA VAL A 198 11.12 0.38 13.41
C VAL A 198 12.06 1.33 14.16
N ILE A 199 13.03 1.97 13.49
CA ILE A 199 13.95 2.92 14.12
C ILE A 199 13.20 4.08 14.77
N VAL A 200 12.29 4.72 14.04
CA VAL A 200 11.52 5.86 14.59
C VAL A 200 10.61 5.40 15.72
N GLY A 201 10.02 4.21 15.60
CA GLY A 201 9.23 3.60 16.67
C GLY A 201 10.05 3.34 17.94
N LEU A 202 11.24 2.74 17.80
CA LEU A 202 12.14 2.45 18.92
C LEU A 202 12.64 3.72 19.60
N LYS A 203 13.03 4.75 18.82
CA LYS A 203 13.43 6.06 19.38
C LYS A 203 12.28 6.72 20.17
N ALA A 204 11.05 6.57 19.71
CA ALA A 204 9.88 7.09 20.41
C ALA A 204 9.49 6.25 21.64
N ALA A 205 9.76 4.94 21.63
CA ALA A 205 9.49 4.05 22.76
C ALA A 205 10.56 4.16 23.87
N PHE A 206 11.82 4.35 23.48
CA PHE A 206 12.97 4.44 24.38
C PHE A 206 13.75 5.72 24.07
N PRO A 207 13.41 6.86 24.71
CA PRO A 207 14.09 8.14 24.47
C PRO A 207 15.60 8.10 24.72
N VAL A 208 16.07 7.16 25.55
CA VAL A 208 17.49 6.89 25.81
C VAL A 208 18.24 6.45 24.53
N LEU A 209 17.57 5.78 23.57
CA LEU A 209 18.14 5.40 22.28
C LEU A 209 18.21 6.57 21.28
N ALA A 210 17.60 7.71 21.59
CA ALA A 210 17.68 8.92 20.78
C ALA A 210 18.90 9.80 21.13
N GLY A 211 19.72 9.38 22.12
CA GLY A 211 20.88 10.12 22.62
C GLY A 211 22.19 9.32 22.59
N SER A 212 22.92 9.46 21.47
CA SER A 212 24.36 9.74 21.40
C SER A 212 24.62 10.45 20.07
#